data_AF-A0A9E4VB60-F1
#
_entry.id   AF-A0A9E4VB60-F1
#
_cell.length_a   1.000
_cell.length_b   1.000
_cell.length_c   1.000
_cell.angle_alpha   90.00
_cell.angle_beta   90.00
_cell.angle_gamma   90.00
#
_symmetry.space_group_name_H-M   'P 1'
#
loop_
_entity.id
_entity.type
_entity.pdbx_description
1 polymer ?
#
loop_
_entity_poly.entity_id
_entity_poly.type
_entity_poly.pdbx_seq_one_letter_code
_entity_poly.pdbx_strand_id
1 'polypeptide(L)'
;TITATPSPTPPAEVVTWADNNCSQQVDPVDSLFVLRGDAGLPTNTGDCPDMGQDIEVLNASPHIWGDVDCSGDMTPVDSLKILRHDAGLSASQAANCPLLGSQVLVTE
;
A
#
# COMPACT_ATOMS: atom_id res chain seq x y z
N THR A 1 18.51 -32.36 -16.38
CA THR A 1 17.54 -31.25 -16.49
C THR A 1 16.85 -31.13 -15.15
N ILE A 2 17.08 -30.05 -14.42
CA ILE A 2 16.41 -29.78 -13.13
C ILE A 2 15.14 -28.99 -13.47
N THR A 3 13.99 -29.64 -13.35
CA THR A 3 12.68 -29.01 -13.52
C THR A 3 12.43 -28.18 -12.26
N ALA A 4 12.40 -26.86 -12.38
CA ALA A 4 12.00 -25.99 -11.28
C ALA A 4 10.51 -26.27 -10.96
N THR A 5 10.22 -26.67 -9.73
CA THR A 5 8.86 -26.70 -9.20
C THR A 5 8.37 -25.25 -9.13
N PRO A 6 7.17 -24.90 -9.66
CA PRO A 6 6.65 -23.55 -9.50
C PRO A 6 6.50 -23.27 -8.00
N SER A 7 7.05 -22.14 -7.55
CA SER A 7 6.81 -21.64 -6.19
C SER A 7 5.31 -21.44 -6.00
N PRO A 8 4.72 -21.84 -4.86
CA PRO A 8 3.31 -21.55 -4.62
C PRO A 8 3.11 -20.04 -4.67
N THR A 9 2.16 -19.57 -5.50
CA THR A 9 1.70 -18.19 -5.48
C THR A 9 1.20 -17.88 -4.07
N PRO A 10 1.69 -16.81 -3.41
CA PRO A 10 1.17 -16.41 -2.12
C PRO A 10 -0.36 -16.26 -2.19
N PRO A 11 -1.10 -16.70 -1.15
CA PRO A 11 -2.53 -16.50 -1.13
C PRO A 11 -2.83 -15.02 -1.18
N ALA A 12 -3.79 -14.67 -2.03
CA ALA A 12 -4.26 -13.29 -2.15
C ALA A 12 -4.99 -12.88 -0.86
N GLU A 13 -4.64 -11.72 -0.32
CA GLU A 13 -5.19 -11.18 0.93
C GLU A 13 -6.07 -9.95 0.66
N VAL A 14 -7.17 -9.83 1.42
CA VAL A 14 -8.03 -8.65 1.37
C VAL A 14 -7.56 -7.65 2.41
N VAL A 15 -7.06 -6.51 1.96
CA VAL A 15 -6.55 -5.42 2.82
C VAL A 15 -7.26 -4.10 2.52
N THR A 16 -7.15 -3.15 3.44
CA THR A 16 -7.66 -1.79 3.24
C THR A 16 -6.58 -0.94 2.57
N TRP A 17 -6.89 -0.33 1.42
CA TRP A 17 -5.93 0.53 0.73
C TRP A 17 -5.60 1.75 1.58
N ALA A 18 -4.31 2.05 1.70
CA ALA A 18 -3.73 3.10 2.56
C ALA A 18 -3.73 2.83 4.08
N ASP A 19 -4.09 1.63 4.52
CA ASP A 19 -3.86 1.13 5.88
C ASP A 19 -2.50 0.41 5.89
N ASN A 20 -1.43 1.15 6.20
CA ASN A 20 -0.04 0.68 6.06
C ASN A 20 0.43 -0.14 7.27
N ASN A 21 -0.40 -0.29 8.29
CA ASN A 21 -0.11 -1.08 9.48
C ASN A 21 -1.13 -2.20 9.75
N CYS A 22 -2.01 -2.48 8.79
CA CYS A 22 -3.05 -3.51 8.85
C CYS A 22 -3.94 -3.39 10.09
N SER A 23 -4.19 -2.17 10.58
CA SER A 23 -5.05 -1.91 11.74
C SER A 23 -6.54 -1.87 11.42
N GLN A 24 -6.90 -1.99 10.14
CA GLN A 24 -8.23 -1.82 9.54
C GLN A 24 -8.77 -0.39 9.59
N GLN A 25 -7.89 0.59 9.80
CA GLN A 25 -8.20 2.02 9.79
C GLN A 25 -7.21 2.75 8.88
N VAL A 26 -7.68 3.82 8.22
CA VAL A 26 -6.80 4.72 7.46
C VAL A 26 -6.71 6.01 8.25
N ASP A 27 -5.63 6.17 9.00
CA ASP A 27 -5.46 7.23 10.00
C ASP A 27 -4.04 7.86 9.96
N PRO A 28 -3.72 8.83 10.83
CA PRO A 28 -2.40 9.47 10.82
C PRO A 28 -1.20 8.55 11.07
N VAL A 29 -1.40 7.36 11.65
CA VAL A 29 -0.34 6.36 11.82
C VAL A 29 0.09 5.81 10.48
N ASP A 30 -0.82 5.58 9.54
CA ASP A 30 -0.49 5.11 8.19
C ASP A 30 0.32 6.12 7.40
N SER A 31 -0.02 7.40 7.57
CA SER A 31 0.77 8.53 7.04
C SER A 31 2.18 8.54 7.62
N LEU A 32 2.34 8.30 8.92
CA LEU A 32 3.66 8.23 9.55
C LEU A 32 4.49 7.08 8.98
N PHE A 33 3.87 5.95 8.66
CA PHE A 33 4.57 4.80 8.09
C PHE A 33 5.15 5.09 6.71
N VAL A 34 4.40 5.77 5.84
CA VAL A 34 4.91 6.27 4.55
C VAL A 34 6.13 7.16 4.76
N LEU A 35 6.05 8.16 5.65
CA LEU A 35 7.17 9.07 5.90
C LEU A 35 8.40 8.36 6.48
N ARG A 36 8.19 7.31 7.30
CA ARG A 36 9.29 6.48 7.81
C ARG A 36 9.92 5.67 6.68
N GLY A 37 9.11 5.03 5.85
CA GLY A 37 9.56 4.26 4.68
C GLY A 37 10.37 5.12 3.71
N ASP A 38 9.84 6.29 3.34
CA ASP A 38 10.52 7.29 2.47
C ASP A 38 11.88 7.72 3.06
N ALA A 39 11.96 7.89 4.38
CA ALA A 39 13.20 8.23 5.08
C ALA A 39 14.16 7.03 5.30
N GLY A 40 13.82 5.82 4.84
CA GLY A 40 14.61 4.61 5.07
C GLY A 40 14.62 4.14 6.54
N LEU A 41 13.62 4.54 7.32
CA LEU A 41 13.45 4.14 8.71
C LEU A 41 12.56 2.90 8.80
N PRO A 42 12.81 2.01 9.78
CA PRO A 42 12.04 0.78 9.91
C PRO A 42 10.57 1.06 10.25
N THR A 43 9.68 0.26 9.71
CA THR A 43 8.24 0.24 9.97
C THR A 43 7.83 -1.15 10.46
N ASN A 44 6.74 -1.22 11.22
CA ASN A 44 6.15 -2.50 11.66
C ASN A 44 4.76 -2.61 11.05
N THR A 45 4.70 -3.05 9.79
CA THR A 45 3.47 -3.08 8.96
C THR A 45 2.45 -4.11 9.44
N GLY A 46 2.77 -4.92 10.45
CA GLY A 46 1.88 -5.96 10.94
C GLY A 46 1.80 -7.10 9.92
N ASP A 47 0.59 -7.46 9.52
CA ASP A 47 0.34 -8.47 8.49
C ASP A 47 0.36 -7.88 7.06
N CYS A 48 0.52 -6.57 6.93
CA CYS A 48 0.61 -5.90 5.62
C CYS A 48 2.00 -6.12 4.99
N PRO A 49 2.10 -6.01 3.65
CA PRO A 49 3.38 -6.02 2.94
C PRO A 49 4.39 -5.02 3.54
N ASP A 50 5.68 -5.30 3.36
CA ASP A 50 6.72 -4.37 3.82
C ASP A 50 6.63 -3.03 3.07
N MET A 51 6.92 -1.92 3.76
CA MET A 51 6.93 -0.60 3.12
C MET A 51 7.94 -0.57 1.97
N GLY A 52 7.50 -0.12 0.80
CA GLY A 52 8.33 -0.08 -0.40
C GLY A 52 8.37 -1.41 -1.18
N GLN A 53 7.66 -2.45 -0.74
CA GLN A 53 7.56 -3.72 -1.46
C GLN A 53 6.69 -3.58 -2.71
N ASP A 54 7.13 -4.16 -3.83
CA ASP A 54 6.30 -4.33 -5.01
C ASP A 54 5.22 -5.38 -4.73
N ILE A 55 3.96 -5.03 -5.01
CA ILE A 55 2.78 -5.88 -4.85
C ILE A 55 1.93 -5.88 -6.11
N GLU A 56 1.19 -6.97 -6.31
CA GLU A 56 0.13 -7.04 -7.32
C GLU A 56 -1.22 -6.72 -6.66
N VAL A 57 -1.93 -5.74 -7.20
CA VAL A 57 -3.30 -5.40 -6.78
C VAL A 57 -4.25 -5.84 -7.89
N LEU A 58 -5.21 -6.72 -7.56
CA LEU A 58 -6.14 -7.25 -8.55
C LEU A 58 -6.95 -6.12 -9.21
N ASN A 59 -6.98 -6.09 -10.55
CA ASN A 59 -7.60 -5.04 -11.38
C ASN A 59 -6.95 -3.66 -11.29
N ALA A 60 -5.73 -3.57 -10.75
CA ALA A 60 -4.90 -2.37 -10.82
C ALA A 60 -3.52 -2.71 -11.41
N SER A 61 -2.64 -1.73 -11.47
CA SER A 61 -1.27 -1.95 -11.94
C SER A 61 -0.44 -2.59 -10.81
N PRO A 62 0.76 -3.13 -11.07
CA PRO A 62 1.72 -3.36 -10.00
C PRO A 62 1.94 -2.07 -9.21
N HIS A 63 2.00 -2.18 -7.89
CA HIS A 63 2.07 -1.04 -6.98
C HIS A 63 3.15 -1.24 -5.93
N ILE A 64 3.68 -0.14 -5.42
CA ILE A 64 4.57 -0.14 -4.27
C ILE A 64 3.71 0.02 -3.01
N TRP A 65 3.90 -0.83 -2.01
CA TRP A 65 3.21 -0.65 -0.74
C TRP A 65 3.63 0.67 -0.08
N GLY A 66 2.66 1.56 0.15
CA GLY A 66 2.88 2.94 0.60
C GLY A 66 2.76 4.02 -0.48
N ASP A 67 2.76 3.67 -1.78
CA ASP A 67 2.39 4.56 -2.90
C ASP A 67 0.86 4.55 -3.06
N VAL A 68 0.17 5.34 -2.25
CA VAL A 68 -1.30 5.30 -2.16
C VAL A 68 -1.98 6.08 -3.27
N ASP A 69 -1.25 6.93 -3.99
CA ASP A 69 -1.77 7.66 -5.14
C ASP A 69 -1.38 7.09 -6.51
N CYS A 70 -0.63 5.98 -6.47
CA CYS A 70 -0.24 5.18 -7.61
C CYS A 70 0.62 5.95 -8.61
N SER A 71 1.49 6.82 -8.10
CA SER A 71 2.41 7.62 -8.90
C SER A 71 3.61 6.82 -9.42
N GLY A 72 3.89 5.67 -8.79
CA GLY A 72 5.06 4.83 -9.03
C GLY A 72 6.20 5.06 -8.04
N ASP A 73 6.06 6.02 -7.12
CA ASP A 73 7.05 6.33 -6.10
C ASP A 73 6.34 6.51 -4.74
N MET A 74 6.87 5.90 -3.68
CA MET A 74 6.41 6.17 -2.31
C MET A 74 7.09 7.45 -1.79
N THR A 75 6.32 8.53 -1.62
CA THR A 75 6.86 9.86 -1.25
C THR A 75 6.07 10.53 -0.12
N PRO A 76 6.51 11.69 0.40
CA PRO A 76 5.71 12.47 1.33
C PRO A 76 4.35 12.95 0.77
N VAL A 77 4.15 12.90 -0.56
CA VAL A 77 2.84 13.23 -1.16
C VAL A 77 1.80 12.18 -0.78
N ASP A 78 2.17 10.91 -0.73
CA ASP A 78 1.30 9.80 -0.31
C ASP A 78 0.82 9.97 1.12
N SER A 79 1.74 10.30 2.03
CA SER A 79 1.42 10.66 3.42
C SER A 79 0.41 11.80 3.50
N LEU A 80 0.58 12.86 2.69
CA LEU A 80 -0.39 13.94 2.63
C LEU A 80 -1.76 13.47 2.12
N LYS A 81 -1.83 12.56 1.15
CA LYS A 81 -3.10 12.01 0.66
C LYS A 81 -3.84 11.24 1.76
N ILE A 82 -3.12 10.46 2.57
CA ILE A 82 -3.68 9.76 3.74
C ILE A 82 -4.26 10.76 4.74
N LEU A 83 -3.50 11.79 5.14
CA LEU A 83 -3.98 12.79 6.10
C LEU A 83 -5.18 13.59 5.57
N ARG A 84 -5.25 13.83 4.26
CA ARG A 84 -6.43 14.45 3.64
C ARG A 84 -7.64 13.53 3.75
N HIS A 85 -7.49 12.24 3.47
CA HIS A 85 -8.56 11.26 3.59
C HIS A 85 -9.08 11.17 5.03
N ASP A 86 -8.19 11.02 6.02
CA ASP A 86 -8.54 10.99 7.45
C ASP A 86 -9.32 12.25 7.87
N ALA A 87 -8.91 13.42 7.38
CA ALA A 87 -9.61 14.69 7.62
C ALA A 87 -10.92 14.87 6.82
N GLY A 88 -11.36 13.88 6.02
CA GLY A 88 -12.54 13.97 5.18
C GLY A 88 -12.40 14.92 3.98
N LEU A 89 -11.17 15.23 3.58
CA LEU A 89 -10.84 16.06 2.43
C LEU A 89 -10.58 15.20 1.18
N SER A 90 -10.84 15.75 0.01
CA SER A 90 -10.55 15.05 -1.26
C SER A 90 -9.06 14.85 -1.48
N ALA A 91 -8.65 13.70 -2.00
CA ALA A 91 -7.29 13.40 -2.43
C ALA A 91 -7.33 13.04 -3.93
N SER A 92 -6.44 13.63 -4.74
CA SER A 92 -6.31 13.25 -6.15
C SER A 92 -5.46 12.00 -6.28
N GLN A 93 -5.85 11.07 -7.15
CA GLN A 93 -5.13 9.83 -7.44
C GLN A 93 -5.13 9.55 -8.95
N ALA A 94 -4.26 8.66 -9.42
CA ALA A 94 -4.29 8.18 -10.81
C ALA A 94 -5.62 7.46 -11.13
N ALA A 95 -6.01 7.44 -12.42
CA ALA A 95 -7.34 6.99 -12.86
C ALA A 95 -7.69 5.51 -12.58
N ASN A 96 -6.72 4.69 -12.18
CA ASN A 96 -6.89 3.27 -11.80
C ASN A 96 -6.29 2.96 -10.42
N CYS A 97 -6.09 3.98 -9.58
CA CYS A 97 -5.64 3.76 -8.23
C CYS A 97 -6.83 3.36 -7.34
N PRO A 98 -6.67 2.38 -6.43
CA PRO A 98 -7.72 2.09 -5.46
C PRO A 98 -8.02 3.32 -4.60
N LEU A 99 -9.29 3.50 -4.22
CA LEU A 99 -9.68 4.59 -3.33
C LEU A 99 -9.09 4.33 -1.94
N LEU A 100 -8.59 5.38 -1.28
CA LEU A 100 -8.16 5.26 0.13
C LEU A 100 -9.34 4.76 0.98
N GLY A 101 -9.08 3.75 1.81
CA GLY A 101 -10.09 3.09 2.64
C GLY A 101 -10.92 2.03 1.92
N SER A 102 -10.71 1.78 0.62
CA SER A 102 -11.37 0.69 -0.10
C SER A 102 -10.68 -0.65 0.15
N GLN A 103 -11.46 -1.74 0.12
CA GLN A 103 -10.90 -3.08 0.17
C GLN A 103 -10.31 -3.47 -1.18
N VAL A 104 -9.09 -4.00 -1.16
CA VAL A 104 -8.38 -4.49 -2.34
C VAL A 104 -7.89 -5.90 -2.10
N LEU A 105 -7.68 -6.65 -3.19
CA LEU A 105 -7.05 -7.96 -3.13
C LEU A 105 -5.58 -7.81 -3.55
N VAL A 106 -4.67 -8.15 -2.65
CA VAL A 106 -3.21 -8.01 -2.81
C VAL A 106 -2.55 -9.39 -2.84
N THR A 107 -1.57 -9.55 -3.73
CA THR A 107 -0.64 -10.69 -3.74
C THR A 107 0.80 -10.19 -3.77
N GLU A 108 1.67 -10.87 -3.03
CA GLU A 108 3.12 -10.65 -2.98
C GLU A 108 3.88 -11.47 -4.02
#